data_AF-A0A966YHA8-F1
#
_entry.id   AF-A0A966YHA8-F1
#
_cell.length_a   1.000
_cell.length_b   1.000
_cell.length_c   1.000
_cell.angle_alpha   90.00
_cell.angle_beta   90.00
_cell.angle_gamma   90.00
#
_symmetry.space_group_name_H-M   'P 1'
#
loop_
_entity.id
_entity.type
_entity.pdbx_description
1 polymer ?
#
loop_
_entity_poly.entity_id
_entity_poly.type
_entity_poly.pdbx_seq_one_letter_code
_entity_poly.pdbx_strand_id
1 'polypeptide(L)'
;PIVDACIKAAEQGKQVAVLVELKARFDEAANIGWARRLEQAGVHVAYGLLGLKIHTKIAMAVREEPDGIRRYCHIGTGNYNHRTARIYEDIGILTADPEIGADVADLFNHLTGYGREIRYSKLLVAPDQLRPGLEALIDNEIASGQGRMIFKMNSLVDVRMTEKLYEASQAGVDIDLIIRGQCSLKPGIPGLSDRIRVRSIIGRYLEHSRVYHFANGNGPGEPATYIGSADLMSRNLNRRVEALVRLDDPRTQQRVREILNVVLDDDRLAWTLTGDGVWTKRRGPAAIDTHARLQQLARGRANG
;
A
#
# COMPACT_ATOMS: atom_id res chain seq x y z
N PRO A 1 13.91 17.27 -6.36
CA PRO A 1 13.56 17.57 -4.95
C PRO A 1 14.16 16.59 -3.93
N ILE A 2 13.81 15.30 -3.96
CA ILE A 2 14.35 14.33 -2.99
C ILE A 2 15.85 14.10 -3.19
N VAL A 3 16.30 13.87 -4.42
CA VAL A 3 17.73 13.72 -4.74
C VAL A 3 18.53 14.92 -4.24
N ASP A 4 18.05 16.13 -4.51
CA ASP A 4 18.72 17.37 -4.08
C ASP A 4 18.71 17.52 -2.54
N ALA A 5 17.66 17.07 -1.86
CA ALA A 5 17.60 17.05 -0.39
C ALA A 5 18.59 16.04 0.22
N CYS A 6 18.75 14.87 -0.38
CA CYS A 6 19.76 13.87 0.03
C CYS A 6 21.18 14.41 -0.17
N ILE A 7 21.47 15.05 -1.30
CA ILE A 7 22.76 15.71 -1.57
C ILE A 7 23.04 16.76 -0.50
N LYS A 8 22.11 17.69 -0.27
CA LYS A 8 22.26 18.74 0.75
C LYS A 8 22.46 18.16 2.16
N ALA A 9 21.79 17.06 2.48
CA ALA A 9 21.96 16.39 3.76
C ALA A 9 23.39 15.82 3.92
N ALA A 10 23.92 15.19 2.87
CA ALA A 10 25.29 14.67 2.87
C ALA A 10 26.34 15.78 2.93
N GLU A 11 26.15 16.87 2.18
CA GLU A 11 27.01 18.07 2.24
C GLU A 11 27.03 18.72 3.63
N GLN A 12 25.95 18.57 4.41
CA GLN A 12 25.87 18.99 5.80
C GLN A 12 26.42 17.97 6.81
N GLY A 13 27.14 16.95 6.34
CA GLY A 13 27.79 15.94 7.18
C GLY A 13 26.86 14.85 7.71
N LYS A 14 25.62 14.73 7.21
CA LYS A 14 24.73 13.63 7.61
C LYS A 14 25.10 12.36 6.84
N GLN A 15 25.01 11.22 7.48
CA GLN A 15 25.10 9.93 6.79
C GLN A 15 23.80 9.69 6.01
N VAL A 16 23.92 9.54 4.69
CA VAL A 16 22.78 9.33 3.79
C VAL A 16 23.02 8.07 3.00
N ALA A 17 22.02 7.17 3.00
CA ALA A 17 21.99 5.99 2.16
C ALA A 17 20.75 6.04 1.24
N VAL A 18 20.92 5.69 -0.03
CA VAL A 18 19.84 5.68 -1.02
C VAL A 18 19.90 4.39 -1.83
N LEU A 19 18.74 3.75 -1.97
CA LEU A 19 18.57 2.63 -2.90
C LEU A 19 18.06 3.13 -4.24
N VAL A 20 18.80 2.83 -5.31
CA VAL A 20 18.45 3.22 -6.68
C VAL A 20 18.18 1.98 -7.52
N GLU A 21 16.96 1.91 -8.07
CA GLU A 21 16.57 0.89 -9.04
C GLU A 21 17.05 1.30 -10.45
N LEU A 22 18.10 0.65 -10.95
CA LEU A 22 18.63 0.98 -12.29
C LEU A 22 17.78 0.41 -13.44
N LYS A 23 16.99 -0.66 -13.23
CA LYS A 23 16.23 -1.35 -14.29
C LYS A 23 14.79 -0.83 -14.44
N ALA A 24 14.54 0.44 -14.14
CA ALA A 24 13.25 1.07 -14.36
C ALA A 24 13.09 1.37 -15.87
N ARG A 25 12.18 0.67 -16.56
CA ARG A 25 11.94 0.87 -18.00
C ARG A 25 11.63 2.36 -18.26
N PHE A 26 12.34 2.96 -19.21
CA PHE A 26 12.27 4.37 -19.64
C PHE A 26 12.97 5.40 -18.74
N ASP A 27 13.42 5.06 -17.53
CA ASP A 27 14.09 5.99 -16.59
C ASP A 27 15.58 5.65 -16.32
N GLU A 28 16.13 4.63 -16.99
CA GLU A 28 17.45 4.07 -16.68
C GLU A 28 18.59 5.12 -16.74
N ALA A 29 18.61 5.95 -17.79
CA ALA A 29 19.61 7.00 -17.93
C ALA A 29 19.49 8.09 -16.85
N ALA A 30 18.26 8.43 -16.44
CA ALA A 30 18.02 9.40 -15.38
C ALA A 30 18.46 8.85 -14.02
N ASN A 31 18.16 7.59 -13.73
CA ASN A 31 18.55 6.93 -12.48
C ASN A 31 20.08 6.78 -12.38
N ILE A 32 20.78 6.48 -13.48
CA ILE A 32 22.25 6.46 -13.52
C ILE A 32 22.82 7.86 -13.23
N GLY A 33 22.24 8.90 -13.83
CA GLY A 33 22.65 10.28 -13.58
C GLY A 33 22.45 10.71 -12.14
N TRP A 34 21.33 10.34 -11.51
CA TRP A 34 21.08 10.62 -10.09
C TRP A 34 22.01 9.83 -9.17
N ALA A 35 22.25 8.55 -9.45
CA ALA A 35 23.18 7.73 -8.68
C ALA A 35 24.57 8.38 -8.64
N ARG A 36 25.11 8.78 -9.80
CA ARG A 36 26.41 9.47 -9.88
C ARG A 36 26.45 10.77 -9.08
N ARG A 37 25.39 11.60 -9.18
CA ARG A 37 25.30 12.86 -8.42
C ARG A 37 25.25 12.61 -6.90
N LEU A 38 24.55 11.57 -6.46
CA LEU A 38 24.47 11.18 -5.06
C LEU A 38 25.83 10.68 -4.57
N GLU A 39 26.48 9.78 -5.30
CA GLU A 39 27.82 9.25 -4.97
C GLU A 39 28.86 10.37 -4.86
N GLN A 40 28.85 11.33 -5.80
CA GLN A 40 29.74 12.51 -5.77
C GLN A 40 29.55 13.39 -4.53
N ALA A 41 28.33 13.43 -3.97
CA ALA A 41 28.01 14.17 -2.76
C ALA A 41 28.30 13.38 -1.47
N GLY A 42 28.87 12.17 -1.57
CA GLY A 42 29.17 11.32 -0.41
C GLY A 42 27.99 10.48 0.10
N VAL A 43 26.91 10.38 -0.68
CA VAL A 43 25.78 9.49 -0.35
C VAL A 43 26.17 8.04 -0.63
N HIS A 44 25.86 7.14 0.30
CA HIS A 44 26.00 5.69 0.07
C HIS A 44 24.88 5.20 -0.86
N VAL A 45 25.20 4.98 -2.13
CA VAL A 45 24.24 4.47 -3.12
C VAL A 45 24.33 2.96 -3.20
N ALA A 46 23.21 2.30 -2.94
CA ALA A 46 23.05 0.86 -3.14
C ALA A 46 22.15 0.60 -4.36
N TYR A 47 22.56 -0.37 -5.18
CA TYR A 47 21.78 -0.87 -6.29
C TYR A 47 21.06 -2.13 -5.80
N GLY A 48 19.73 -2.15 -5.91
CA GLY A 48 18.90 -3.18 -5.27
C GLY A 48 19.27 -4.64 -5.59
N LEU A 49 18.65 -5.58 -4.86
CA LEU A 49 18.94 -7.01 -4.98
C LEU A 49 18.81 -7.54 -6.42
N LEU A 50 19.80 -8.34 -6.84
CA LEU A 50 19.85 -8.93 -8.18
C LEU A 50 18.59 -9.78 -8.45
N GLY A 51 17.83 -9.40 -9.49
CA GLY A 51 16.62 -10.12 -9.92
C GLY A 51 15.31 -9.63 -9.29
N LEU A 52 15.36 -8.77 -8.27
CA LEU A 52 14.18 -8.13 -7.68
C LEU A 52 14.12 -6.65 -8.09
N LYS A 53 12.89 -6.14 -8.25
CA LYS A 53 12.68 -4.69 -8.42
C LYS A 53 12.19 -4.06 -7.13
N ILE A 54 12.83 -2.98 -6.70
CA ILE A 54 12.37 -2.23 -5.53
C ILE A 54 11.17 -1.38 -5.93
N HIS A 55 10.04 -1.60 -5.26
CA HIS A 55 8.79 -0.86 -5.51
C HIS A 55 8.10 -0.40 -4.23
N THR A 56 8.72 -0.59 -3.06
CA THR A 56 8.31 0.06 -1.82
C THR A 56 8.69 1.55 -1.79
N LYS A 57 7.94 2.37 -1.05
CA LYS A 57 8.13 3.83 -0.96
C LYS A 57 8.32 4.23 0.48
N ILE A 58 9.55 4.09 0.93
CA ILE A 58 9.91 4.26 2.33
C ILE A 58 11.05 5.28 2.43
N ALA A 59 11.00 6.13 3.44
CA ALA A 59 12.10 6.99 3.83
C ALA A 59 12.25 6.95 5.35
N MET A 60 13.48 7.07 5.85
CA MET A 60 13.77 7.07 7.27
C MET A 60 14.77 8.17 7.59
N ALA A 61 14.50 8.92 8.66
CA ALA A 61 15.46 9.83 9.27
C ALA A 61 15.76 9.32 10.69
N VAL A 62 17.04 9.21 11.03
CA VAL A 62 17.50 8.84 12.37
C VAL A 62 18.08 10.08 13.02
N ARG A 63 17.64 10.38 14.25
CA ARG A 63 18.06 11.58 14.99
C ARG A 63 18.34 11.23 16.44
N GLU A 64 19.40 11.81 17.00
CA GLU A 64 19.65 11.82 18.43
C GLU A 64 18.72 12.84 19.10
N GLU A 65 17.88 12.37 20.00
CA GLU A 65 16.97 13.15 20.85
C GLU A 65 17.50 13.17 22.30
N PRO A 66 16.99 14.04 23.18
CA PRO A 66 17.38 14.05 24.59
C PRO A 66 17.19 12.71 25.32
N ASP A 67 16.26 11.87 24.86
CA ASP A 67 15.94 10.55 25.41
C ASP A 67 16.55 9.38 24.60
N GLY A 68 17.39 9.66 23.60
CA GLY A 68 18.13 8.65 22.83
C GLY A 68 17.89 8.73 21.33
N ILE A 69 18.26 7.67 20.61
CA ILE A 69 18.14 7.61 19.16
C ILE A 69 16.68 7.34 18.77
N ARG A 70 16.11 8.21 17.93
CA ARG A 70 14.75 8.08 17.39
C ARG A 70 14.77 7.93 15.88
N ARG A 71 13.87 7.08 15.36
CA ARG A 71 13.67 6.84 13.93
C ARG A 71 12.33 7.43 13.51
N TYR A 72 12.35 8.24 12.47
CA TYR A 72 11.16 8.82 11.85
C TYR A 72 11.00 8.22 10.47
N CYS A 73 9.88 7.54 10.24
CA CYS A 73 9.63 6.79 9.01
C CYS A 73 8.48 7.42 8.23
N HIS A 74 8.66 7.52 6.92
CA HIS A 74 7.59 7.69 5.96
C HIS A 74 7.37 6.38 5.23
N ILE A 75 6.12 5.92 5.12
CA ILE A 75 5.73 4.75 4.32
C ILE A 75 4.52 5.14 3.49
N GLY A 76 4.64 5.06 2.17
CA GLY A 76 3.60 5.50 1.23
C GLY A 76 3.14 4.42 0.25
N THR A 77 1.93 4.60 -0.27
CA THR A 77 1.39 3.80 -1.39
C THR A 77 1.97 4.26 -2.75
N GLY A 78 2.31 5.54 -2.85
CA GLY A 78 2.78 6.23 -4.04
C GLY A 78 4.22 6.69 -3.96
N ASN A 79 4.85 6.87 -5.14
CA ASN A 79 6.23 7.34 -5.25
C ASN A 79 6.36 8.84 -4.93
N TYR A 80 7.60 9.28 -4.75
CA TYR A 80 7.91 10.66 -4.40
C TYR A 80 7.94 11.62 -5.60
N ASN A 81 7.29 11.28 -6.71
CA ASN A 81 7.26 12.13 -7.89
C ASN A 81 6.20 13.24 -7.73
N HIS A 82 6.66 14.48 -7.59
CA HIS A 82 5.81 15.67 -7.44
C HIS A 82 4.81 15.89 -8.59
N ARG A 83 5.06 15.36 -9.80
CA ARG A 83 4.13 15.46 -10.93
C ARG A 83 2.97 14.50 -10.76
N THR A 84 3.26 13.23 -10.46
CA THR A 84 2.20 12.21 -10.26
C THR A 84 1.40 12.50 -8.99
N ALA A 85 2.02 13.05 -7.94
CA ALA A 85 1.33 13.46 -6.72
C ALA A 85 0.19 14.49 -6.93
N ARG A 86 0.16 15.19 -8.08
CA ARG A 86 -0.92 16.14 -8.42
C ARG A 86 -2.14 15.48 -9.07
N ILE A 87 -1.96 14.27 -9.60
CA ILE A 87 -2.98 13.57 -10.40
C ILE A 87 -3.33 12.21 -9.83
N TYR A 88 -2.50 11.62 -8.96
CA TYR A 88 -2.74 10.35 -8.31
C TYR A 88 -3.27 10.58 -6.90
N GLU A 89 -4.17 9.72 -6.47
CA GLU A 89 -4.58 9.60 -5.07
C GLU A 89 -3.66 8.60 -4.36
N ASP A 90 -2.96 9.04 -3.33
CA ASP A 90 -2.05 8.22 -2.55
C ASP A 90 -2.18 8.53 -1.06
N ILE A 91 -1.85 7.54 -0.23
CA ILE A 91 -1.83 7.66 1.23
C ILE A 91 -0.40 7.36 1.70
N GLY A 92 0.04 8.08 2.72
CA GLY A 92 1.28 7.78 3.43
C GLY A 92 1.14 8.07 4.91
N ILE A 93 1.94 7.38 5.70
CA ILE A 93 2.08 7.66 7.13
C ILE A 93 3.44 8.27 7.41
N LEU A 94 3.46 9.19 8.38
CA LEU A 94 4.67 9.65 9.06
C LEU A 94 4.57 9.16 10.50
N THR A 95 5.56 8.41 10.96
CA THR A 95 5.52 7.77 12.28
C THR A 95 6.90 7.76 12.93
N ALA A 96 6.90 7.76 14.26
CA ALA A 96 8.06 7.48 15.10
C ALA A 96 7.86 6.23 15.96
N ASP A 97 6.93 5.35 15.56
CA ASP A 97 6.70 4.06 16.19
C ASP A 97 8.00 3.23 16.18
N PRO A 98 8.47 2.76 17.36
CA PRO A 98 9.78 2.11 17.46
C PRO A 98 9.83 0.76 16.73
N GLU A 99 8.73 0.02 16.65
CA GLU A 99 8.67 -1.27 15.94
C GLU A 99 8.66 -1.06 14.43
N ILE A 100 7.88 -0.09 13.93
CA ILE A 100 7.93 0.29 12.51
C ILE A 100 9.34 0.80 12.16
N GLY A 101 9.95 1.60 13.03
CA GLY A 101 11.31 2.10 12.85
C GLY A 101 12.36 0.99 12.80
N ALA A 102 12.21 -0.05 13.62
CA ALA A 102 13.08 -1.23 13.59
C ALA A 102 12.89 -2.03 12.29
N ASP A 103 11.65 -2.34 11.91
CA ASP A 103 11.33 -3.07 10.68
C ASP A 103 11.87 -2.34 9.43
N VAL A 104 11.71 -1.03 9.36
CA VAL A 104 12.24 -0.22 8.25
C VAL A 104 13.75 -0.28 8.21
N ALA A 105 14.43 -0.16 9.37
CA ALA A 105 15.88 -0.26 9.43
C ALA A 105 16.38 -1.63 8.96
N ASP A 106 15.72 -2.72 9.39
CA ASP A 106 16.04 -4.08 8.97
C ASP A 106 15.82 -4.27 7.47
N LEU A 107 14.74 -3.69 6.90
CA LEU A 107 14.51 -3.70 5.46
C LEU A 107 15.63 -2.98 4.70
N PHE A 108 16.08 -1.81 5.17
CA PHE A 108 17.22 -1.12 4.55
C PHE A 108 18.49 -1.99 4.62
N ASN A 109 18.80 -2.56 5.78
CA ASN A 109 19.96 -3.43 5.98
C ASN A 109 19.92 -4.65 5.05
N HIS A 110 18.75 -5.28 4.91
CA HIS A 110 18.53 -6.40 4.00
C HIS A 110 18.89 -6.04 2.56
N LEU A 111 18.38 -4.89 2.09
CA LEU A 111 18.55 -4.45 0.71
C LEU A 111 19.96 -3.98 0.40
N THR A 112 20.74 -3.59 1.42
CA THR A 112 22.16 -3.22 1.28
C THR A 112 23.11 -4.39 1.52
N GLY A 113 22.62 -5.63 1.67
CA GLY A 113 23.45 -6.85 1.69
C GLY A 113 23.71 -7.44 3.07
N TYR A 114 23.00 -7.03 4.12
CA TYR A 114 23.04 -7.70 5.42
C TYR A 114 22.06 -8.88 5.43
N GLY A 115 22.58 -10.09 5.16
CA GLY A 115 21.81 -11.32 5.02
C GLY A 115 21.51 -12.01 6.35
N ARG A 116 20.31 -11.79 6.88
CA ARG A 116 19.65 -12.65 7.87
C ARG A 116 18.20 -12.87 7.46
N GLU A 117 17.60 -13.97 7.90
CA GLU A 117 16.16 -14.15 7.85
C GLU A 117 15.52 -13.11 8.77
N ILE A 118 14.99 -12.04 8.17
CA ILE A 118 14.37 -10.94 8.91
C ILE A 118 12.91 -11.27 9.12
N ARG A 119 12.43 -11.16 10.35
CA ARG A 119 11.01 -11.19 10.66
C ARG A 119 10.59 -9.78 11.01
N TYR A 120 9.61 -9.26 10.28
CA TYR A 120 9.08 -7.94 10.53
C TYR A 120 7.90 -8.05 11.51
N SER A 121 7.82 -7.12 12.46
CA SER A 121 6.75 -7.10 13.47
C SER A 121 5.47 -6.47 12.93
N LYS A 122 5.59 -5.38 12.19
CA LYS A 122 4.50 -4.54 11.68
C LYS A 122 4.48 -4.39 10.16
N LEU A 123 5.57 -4.72 9.48
CA LEU A 123 5.61 -4.78 8.02
C LEU A 123 5.27 -6.18 7.48
N LEU A 124 4.61 -6.22 6.32
CA LEU A 124 4.57 -7.39 5.45
C LEU A 124 5.37 -7.07 4.19
N VAL A 125 6.50 -7.75 4.00
CA VAL A 125 7.46 -7.45 2.94
C VAL A 125 7.52 -8.57 1.91
N ALA A 126 7.44 -8.20 0.64
CA ALA A 126 7.62 -9.12 -0.48
C ALA A 126 9.12 -9.32 -0.80
N PRO A 127 9.52 -10.50 -1.30
CA PRO A 127 8.64 -11.60 -1.70
C PRO A 127 8.26 -12.57 -0.57
N ASP A 128 8.99 -12.57 0.53
CA ASP A 128 9.00 -13.71 1.46
C ASP A 128 7.80 -13.73 2.42
N GLN A 129 7.40 -12.57 2.97
CA GLN A 129 6.39 -12.49 4.02
C GLN A 129 5.04 -11.96 3.54
N LEU A 130 5.02 -11.20 2.44
CA LEU A 130 3.81 -10.49 2.01
C LEU A 130 2.65 -11.43 1.68
N ARG A 131 2.88 -12.41 0.80
CA ARG A 131 1.84 -13.38 0.41
C ARG A 131 1.38 -14.23 1.60
N PRO A 132 2.25 -14.98 2.29
CA PRO A 132 1.81 -15.81 3.40
C PRO A 132 1.16 -14.99 4.52
N GLY A 133 1.62 -13.76 4.78
CA GLY A 133 0.99 -12.87 5.74
C GLY A 133 -0.41 -12.44 5.35
N LEU A 134 -0.64 -12.09 4.08
CA LEU A 134 -1.99 -11.78 3.58
C LEU A 134 -2.91 -13.00 3.61
N GLU A 135 -2.41 -14.18 3.25
CA GLU A 135 -3.19 -15.43 3.31
C GLU A 135 -3.62 -15.74 4.74
N ALA A 136 -2.70 -15.62 5.71
CA ALA A 136 -3.01 -15.83 7.13
C ALA A 136 -4.06 -14.83 7.66
N LEU A 137 -4.02 -13.56 7.19
CA LEU A 137 -5.04 -12.57 7.54
C LEU A 137 -6.42 -12.95 6.96
N ILE A 138 -6.46 -13.50 5.74
CA ILE A 138 -7.71 -13.99 5.14
C ILE A 138 -8.21 -15.25 5.88
N ASP A 139 -7.31 -16.15 6.27
CA ASP A 139 -7.66 -17.32 7.09
C ASP A 139 -8.30 -16.94 8.42
N ASN A 140 -7.81 -15.88 9.06
CA ASN A 140 -8.41 -15.38 10.29
C ASN A 140 -9.84 -14.85 10.07
N GLU A 141 -10.10 -14.18 8.94
CA GLU A 141 -11.46 -13.75 8.58
C GLU A 141 -12.39 -14.94 8.34
N ILE A 142 -11.91 -15.98 7.66
CA ILE A 142 -12.62 -17.25 7.46
C ILE A 142 -13.00 -17.87 8.81
N ALA A 143 -12.04 -17.93 9.75
CA ALA A 143 -12.26 -18.52 11.07
C ALA A 143 -13.19 -17.68 11.97
N SER A 144 -13.38 -16.38 11.70
CA SER A 144 -14.14 -15.47 12.56
C SER A 144 -15.67 -15.65 12.51
N GLY A 145 -16.20 -16.38 11.52
CA GLY A 145 -17.63 -16.69 11.37
C GLY A 145 -18.55 -15.54 10.92
N GLN A 146 -18.09 -14.28 10.96
CA GLN A 146 -18.74 -13.09 10.39
C GLN A 146 -17.70 -12.14 9.81
N GLY A 147 -16.74 -12.69 9.07
CA GLY A 147 -15.63 -11.93 8.53
C GLY A 147 -16.08 -10.87 7.54
N ARG A 148 -15.35 -9.76 7.49
CA ARG A 148 -15.50 -8.75 6.45
C ARG A 148 -14.15 -8.21 6.03
N MET A 149 -13.92 -8.14 4.73
CA MET A 149 -12.72 -7.58 4.14
C MET A 149 -13.05 -6.43 3.20
N ILE A 150 -12.22 -5.38 3.22
CA ILE A 150 -12.29 -4.28 2.25
C ILE A 150 -10.90 -4.07 1.68
N PHE A 151 -10.71 -4.43 0.40
CA PHE A 151 -9.42 -4.27 -0.28
C PHE A 151 -9.52 -3.23 -1.37
N LYS A 152 -8.65 -2.23 -1.32
CA LYS A 152 -8.46 -1.22 -2.35
C LYS A 152 -7.08 -1.43 -2.97
N MET A 153 -7.02 -1.54 -4.30
CA MET A 153 -5.75 -1.68 -5.03
C MET A 153 -5.90 -1.28 -6.50
N ASN A 154 -4.80 -1.28 -7.24
CA ASN A 154 -4.85 -1.01 -8.67
C ASN A 154 -5.21 -2.24 -9.49
N SER A 155 -4.67 -3.40 -9.14
CA SER A 155 -4.90 -4.63 -9.90
C SER A 155 -4.95 -5.87 -9.01
N LEU A 156 -5.86 -6.78 -9.35
CA LEU A 156 -5.97 -8.15 -8.83
C LEU A 156 -5.93 -9.11 -10.02
N VAL A 157 -4.78 -9.77 -10.21
CA VAL A 157 -4.57 -10.76 -11.28
C VAL A 157 -3.81 -12.00 -10.83
N ASP A 158 -3.48 -12.10 -9.54
CA ASP A 158 -2.82 -13.27 -8.99
C ASP A 158 -3.82 -14.41 -8.73
N VAL A 159 -3.54 -15.58 -9.33
CA VAL A 159 -4.43 -16.75 -9.29
C VAL A 159 -4.63 -17.24 -7.86
N ARG A 160 -3.55 -17.46 -7.11
CA ARG A 160 -3.62 -17.99 -5.74
C ARG A 160 -4.34 -17.05 -4.78
N MET A 161 -4.11 -15.73 -4.89
CA MET A 161 -4.88 -14.76 -4.10
C MET A 161 -6.36 -14.72 -4.51
N THR A 162 -6.66 -14.88 -5.80
CA THR A 162 -8.05 -14.95 -6.29
C THR A 162 -8.77 -16.19 -5.73
N GLU A 163 -8.12 -17.35 -5.76
CA GLU A 163 -8.63 -18.60 -5.17
C GLU A 163 -8.87 -18.43 -3.67
N LYS A 164 -7.94 -17.79 -2.94
CA LYS A 164 -8.09 -17.53 -1.51
C LYS A 164 -9.28 -16.62 -1.18
N LEU A 165 -9.56 -15.64 -2.04
CA LEU A 165 -10.74 -14.78 -1.90
C LEU A 165 -12.05 -15.53 -2.18
N TYR A 166 -12.05 -16.47 -3.14
CA TYR A 166 -13.21 -17.34 -3.36
C TYR A 166 -13.45 -18.27 -2.17
N GLU A 167 -12.41 -18.88 -1.62
CA GLU A 167 -12.50 -19.68 -0.39
C GLU A 167 -13.13 -18.87 0.75
N ALA A 168 -12.68 -17.63 0.94
CA ALA A 168 -13.25 -16.73 1.95
C ALA A 168 -14.73 -16.42 1.70
N SER A 169 -15.12 -16.14 0.46
CA SER A 169 -16.53 -15.95 0.09
C SER A 169 -17.37 -17.20 0.39
N GLN A 170 -16.86 -18.39 0.07
CA GLN A 170 -17.54 -19.67 0.34
C GLN A 170 -17.70 -19.95 1.84
N ALA A 171 -16.73 -19.51 2.65
CA ALA A 171 -16.79 -19.59 4.10
C ALA A 171 -17.72 -18.54 4.75
N GLY A 172 -18.34 -17.66 3.95
CA GLY A 172 -19.30 -16.67 4.44
C GLY A 172 -18.74 -15.27 4.68
N VAL A 173 -17.47 -15.01 4.32
CA VAL A 173 -16.83 -13.68 4.48
C VAL A 173 -17.39 -12.70 3.45
N ASP A 174 -17.77 -11.50 3.90
CA ASP A 174 -18.18 -10.40 3.02
C ASP A 174 -16.97 -9.62 2.50
N ILE A 175 -16.83 -9.49 1.18
CA ILE A 175 -15.61 -8.95 0.57
C ILE A 175 -15.97 -7.79 -0.37
N ASP A 176 -15.46 -6.60 -0.06
CA ASP A 176 -15.57 -5.42 -0.91
C ASP A 176 -14.21 -5.14 -1.58
N LEU A 177 -14.17 -5.24 -2.91
CA LEU A 177 -12.99 -5.00 -3.73
C LEU A 177 -13.13 -3.68 -4.49
N ILE A 178 -12.19 -2.77 -4.28
CA ILE A 178 -12.08 -1.49 -4.99
C ILE A 178 -10.85 -1.60 -5.91
N ILE A 179 -11.09 -1.92 -7.19
CA ILE A 179 -10.05 -2.21 -8.18
C ILE A 179 -10.23 -1.28 -9.37
N ARG A 180 -9.27 -0.37 -9.58
CA ARG A 180 -9.35 0.61 -10.67
C ARG A 180 -8.82 0.11 -12.03
N GLY A 181 -7.98 -0.91 -12.02
CA GLY A 181 -7.27 -1.44 -13.18
C GLY A 181 -7.72 -2.86 -13.54
N GLN A 182 -6.76 -3.79 -13.59
CA GLN A 182 -7.05 -5.16 -14.02
C GLN A 182 -7.66 -5.98 -12.88
N CYS A 183 -8.77 -6.66 -13.15
CA CYS A 183 -9.40 -7.60 -12.23
C CYS A 183 -9.68 -8.91 -12.98
N SER A 184 -9.00 -10.01 -12.59
CA SER A 184 -9.29 -11.34 -13.12
C SER A 184 -10.38 -12.08 -12.33
N LEU A 185 -10.69 -11.60 -11.12
CA LEU A 185 -11.74 -12.15 -10.26
C LEU A 185 -13.12 -11.86 -10.86
N LYS A 186 -14.02 -12.86 -10.83
CA LYS A 186 -15.43 -12.73 -11.22
C LYS A 186 -16.32 -12.69 -9.98
N PRO A 187 -16.99 -11.57 -9.67
CA PRO A 187 -17.87 -11.45 -8.50
C PRO A 187 -19.25 -12.07 -8.76
N GLY A 188 -20.00 -12.40 -7.70
CA GLY A 188 -21.41 -12.76 -7.78
C GLY A 188 -21.73 -14.10 -8.46
N ILE A 189 -20.77 -15.03 -8.52
CA ILE A 189 -21.00 -16.39 -9.01
C ILE A 189 -21.58 -17.23 -7.86
N PRO A 190 -22.77 -17.84 -8.04
CA PRO A 190 -23.38 -18.74 -7.06
C PRO A 190 -22.47 -19.86 -6.56
N GLY A 191 -22.34 -19.97 -5.25
CA GLY A 191 -21.51 -20.95 -4.54
C GLY A 191 -20.00 -20.68 -4.61
N LEU A 192 -19.56 -19.56 -5.17
CA LEU A 192 -18.13 -19.24 -5.35
C LEU A 192 -17.78 -17.82 -4.91
N SER A 193 -18.52 -16.82 -5.38
CA SER A 193 -18.21 -15.40 -5.16
C SER A 193 -19.43 -14.54 -4.85
N ASP A 194 -20.51 -15.14 -4.34
CA ASP A 194 -21.75 -14.45 -3.95
C ASP A 194 -21.54 -13.26 -3.01
N ARG A 195 -20.51 -13.35 -2.17
CA ARG A 195 -20.19 -12.36 -1.14
C ARG A 195 -19.10 -11.39 -1.56
N ILE A 196 -18.64 -11.47 -2.81
CA ILE A 196 -17.61 -10.59 -3.36
C ILE A 196 -18.27 -9.51 -4.23
N ARG A 197 -18.06 -8.26 -3.85
CA ARG A 197 -18.52 -7.08 -4.58
C ARG A 197 -17.31 -6.36 -5.15
N VAL A 198 -17.29 -6.14 -6.46
CA VAL A 198 -16.19 -5.44 -7.13
C VAL A 198 -16.68 -4.09 -7.64
N ARG A 199 -15.96 -3.02 -7.29
CA ARG A 199 -16.17 -1.69 -7.84
C ARG A 199 -14.87 -1.01 -8.28
N SER A 200 -15.01 0.00 -9.12
CA SER A 200 -13.93 0.86 -9.62
C SER A 200 -14.38 2.32 -9.50
N ILE A 201 -13.52 3.20 -9.01
CA ILE A 201 -13.75 4.65 -9.02
C ILE A 201 -12.96 5.23 -10.18
N ILE A 202 -13.66 5.87 -11.12
CA ILE A 202 -13.04 6.53 -12.28
C ILE A 202 -13.48 8.00 -12.29
N GLY A 203 -12.53 8.88 -12.01
CA GLY A 203 -12.78 10.33 -11.93
C GLY A 203 -11.57 11.17 -12.30
N ARG A 204 -11.48 12.36 -11.71
CA ARG A 204 -10.41 13.34 -11.97
C ARG A 204 -9.04 12.83 -11.54
N TYR A 205 -8.95 12.26 -10.35
CA TYR A 205 -7.73 11.68 -9.82
C TYR A 205 -7.63 10.20 -10.20
N LEU A 206 -6.40 9.76 -10.45
CA LEU A 206 -6.12 8.35 -10.65
C LEU A 206 -6.02 7.68 -9.28
N GLU A 207 -7.03 6.86 -8.94
CA GLU A 207 -7.00 6.03 -7.74
C GLU A 207 -5.72 5.21 -7.70
N HIS A 208 -4.90 5.35 -6.65
CA HIS A 208 -3.60 4.71 -6.64
C HIS A 208 -3.22 4.12 -5.28
N SER A 209 -3.86 4.54 -4.18
CA SER A 209 -3.58 3.94 -2.88
C SER A 209 -3.96 2.46 -2.83
N ARG A 210 -3.18 1.69 -2.06
CA ARG A 210 -3.52 0.31 -1.71
C ARG A 210 -3.78 0.20 -0.22
N VAL A 211 -4.91 -0.39 0.11
CA VAL A 211 -5.41 -0.56 1.47
C VAL A 211 -5.99 -1.96 1.60
N TYR A 212 -5.64 -2.66 2.67
CA TYR A 212 -6.18 -3.97 3.00
C TYR A 212 -6.75 -3.89 4.41
N HIS A 213 -8.08 -3.94 4.51
CA HIS A 213 -8.78 -3.91 5.78
C HIS A 213 -9.44 -5.26 6.05
N PHE A 214 -9.26 -5.72 7.29
CA PHE A 214 -9.75 -6.97 7.86
C PHE A 214 -10.55 -6.57 9.12
N ALA A 215 -11.85 -6.89 9.17
CA ALA A 215 -12.72 -6.54 10.27
C ALA A 215 -12.54 -7.43 11.50
N ASN A 216 -11.96 -8.61 11.33
CA ASN A 216 -11.77 -9.66 12.32
C ASN A 216 -13.06 -10.20 12.97
N GLY A 217 -14.23 -9.94 12.38
CA GLY A 217 -15.54 -10.55 12.72
C GLY A 217 -15.79 -10.78 14.22
N ASN A 218 -16.23 -12.00 14.57
CA ASN A 218 -16.35 -12.46 15.96
C ASN A 218 -15.08 -13.17 16.45
N GLY A 219 -13.96 -12.98 15.75
CA GLY A 219 -12.68 -13.57 16.13
C GLY A 219 -12.14 -12.95 17.43
N PRO A 220 -11.19 -13.60 18.11
CA PRO A 220 -10.64 -13.15 19.39
C PRO A 220 -9.70 -11.93 19.27
N GLY A 221 -9.62 -11.29 18.11
CA GLY A 221 -8.67 -10.22 17.82
C GLY A 221 -9.36 -8.92 17.39
N GLU A 222 -8.55 -7.92 17.04
CA GLU A 222 -9.01 -6.60 16.62
C GLU A 222 -8.96 -6.42 15.09
N PRO A 223 -9.76 -5.50 14.51
CA PRO A 223 -9.65 -5.14 13.11
C PRO A 223 -8.22 -4.73 12.74
N ALA A 224 -7.75 -5.17 11.58
CA ALA A 224 -6.42 -4.87 11.07
C ALA A 224 -6.51 -4.09 9.76
N THR A 225 -5.74 -3.01 9.65
CA THR A 225 -5.67 -2.20 8.42
C THR A 225 -4.23 -2.07 8.00
N TYR A 226 -3.96 -2.37 6.73
CA TYR A 226 -2.65 -2.23 6.11
C TYR A 226 -2.70 -1.26 4.95
N ILE A 227 -1.64 -0.48 4.78
CA ILE A 227 -1.42 0.33 3.57
C ILE A 227 -0.04 0.02 3.00
N GLY A 228 0.15 0.26 1.71
CA GLY A 228 1.50 0.22 1.15
C GLY A 228 1.53 0.06 -0.37
N SER A 229 2.58 -0.57 -0.86
CA SER A 229 2.95 -0.46 -2.28
C SER A 229 2.42 -1.60 -3.17
N ALA A 230 2.00 -2.71 -2.57
CA ALA A 230 1.67 -3.93 -3.30
C ALA A 230 0.24 -3.96 -3.85
N ASP A 231 0.11 -4.32 -5.13
CA ASP A 231 -1.10 -4.86 -5.74
C ASP A 231 -1.10 -6.40 -5.63
N LEU A 232 -2.25 -7.05 -5.81
CA LEU A 232 -2.34 -8.51 -5.88
C LEU A 232 -2.04 -9.02 -7.30
N MET A 233 -0.79 -8.81 -7.74
CA MET A 233 -0.24 -9.38 -8.97
C MET A 233 0.98 -10.24 -8.65
N SER A 234 1.20 -11.32 -9.39
CA SER A 234 2.33 -12.24 -9.12
C SER A 234 3.70 -11.56 -9.13
N ARG A 235 3.89 -10.51 -9.95
CA ARG A 235 5.14 -9.73 -9.95
C ARG A 235 5.34 -8.90 -8.67
N ASN A 236 4.26 -8.39 -8.07
CA ASN A 236 4.31 -7.60 -6.85
C ASN A 236 4.55 -8.51 -5.64
N LEU A 237 3.90 -9.68 -5.63
CA LEU A 237 3.99 -10.63 -4.53
C LEU A 237 5.28 -11.45 -4.54
N ASN A 238 5.86 -11.75 -5.72
CA ASN A 238 6.95 -12.75 -5.82
C ASN A 238 8.25 -12.22 -6.45
N ARG A 239 8.25 -11.07 -7.14
CA ARG A 239 9.40 -10.60 -7.94
C ARG A 239 9.79 -9.15 -7.66
N ARG A 240 9.21 -8.55 -6.62
CA ARG A 240 9.44 -7.18 -6.21
C ARG A 240 9.65 -7.12 -4.71
N VAL A 241 10.36 -6.09 -4.29
CA VAL A 241 10.36 -5.66 -2.90
C VAL A 241 9.23 -4.66 -2.75
N GLU A 242 8.16 -5.12 -2.14
CA GLU A 242 6.98 -4.34 -1.74
C GLU A 242 6.87 -4.37 -0.23
N ALA A 243 6.25 -3.35 0.37
CA ALA A 243 5.94 -3.38 1.79
C ALA A 243 4.49 -2.92 2.02
N LEU A 244 3.80 -3.61 2.92
CA LEU A 244 2.60 -3.12 3.59
C LEU A 244 2.92 -2.86 5.06
N VAL A 245 2.39 -1.78 5.62
CA VAL A 245 2.52 -1.44 7.04
C VAL A 245 1.18 -1.55 7.73
N ARG A 246 1.16 -2.22 8.89
CA ARG A 246 -0.01 -2.26 9.78
C ARG A 246 -0.22 -0.91 10.44
N LEU A 247 -1.47 -0.45 10.45
CA LEU A 247 -1.89 0.78 11.14
C LEU A 247 -2.46 0.41 12.51
N ASP A 248 -1.70 0.64 13.58
CA ASP A 248 -2.17 0.37 14.95
C ASP A 248 -2.83 1.58 15.62
N ASP A 249 -2.45 2.80 15.22
CA ASP A 249 -3.03 4.01 15.81
C ASP A 249 -4.53 4.13 15.43
N PRO A 250 -5.45 4.18 16.41
CA PRO A 250 -6.88 4.20 16.13
C PRO A 250 -7.32 5.40 15.28
N ARG A 251 -6.63 6.55 15.36
CA ARG A 251 -6.96 7.75 14.57
C ARG A 251 -6.62 7.52 13.09
N THR A 252 -5.46 6.93 12.81
CA THR A 252 -5.06 6.57 11.44
C THR A 252 -5.98 5.51 10.85
N GLN A 253 -6.34 4.47 11.63
CA GLN A 253 -7.30 3.47 11.19
C GLN A 253 -8.66 4.10 10.88
N GLN A 254 -9.17 4.95 11.78
CA GLN A 254 -10.46 5.62 11.57
C GLN A 254 -10.44 6.50 10.33
N ARG A 255 -9.32 7.18 10.06
CA ARG A 255 -9.15 8.00 8.85
C ARG A 255 -9.17 7.16 7.58
N VAL A 256 -8.49 6.02 7.57
CA VAL A 256 -8.50 5.10 6.43
C VAL A 256 -9.88 4.47 6.24
N ARG A 257 -10.57 4.09 7.33
CA ARG A 257 -11.96 3.61 7.28
C ARG A 257 -12.91 4.66 6.71
N GLU A 258 -12.77 5.93 7.08
CA GLU A 258 -13.56 7.02 6.48
C GLU A 258 -13.32 7.14 4.98
N ILE A 259 -12.07 7.00 4.52
CA ILE A 259 -11.75 6.99 3.08
C ILE A 259 -12.44 5.82 2.38
N LEU A 260 -12.32 4.61 2.92
CA LEU A 260 -12.95 3.42 2.37
C LEU A 260 -14.48 3.55 2.31
N ASN A 261 -15.11 4.07 3.37
CA ASN A 261 -16.56 4.27 3.41
C ASN A 261 -17.02 5.27 2.33
N VAL A 262 -16.34 6.41 2.18
CA VAL A 262 -16.66 7.37 1.11
C VAL A 262 -16.56 6.72 -0.28
N VAL A 263 -15.54 5.90 -0.50
CA VAL A 263 -15.34 5.16 -1.76
C VAL A 263 -16.43 4.11 -1.99
N LEU A 264 -16.90 3.43 -0.94
CA LEU A 264 -17.98 2.43 -1.01
C LEU A 264 -19.36 3.05 -1.18
N ASP A 265 -19.57 4.26 -0.68
CA ASP A 265 -20.83 5.00 -0.79
C ASP A 265 -20.95 5.79 -2.10
N ASP A 266 -19.86 5.89 -2.89
CA ASP A 266 -19.87 6.62 -4.16
C ASP A 266 -20.91 6.08 -5.14
N ASP A 267 -21.69 7.01 -5.70
CA ASP A 267 -22.72 6.76 -6.69
C ASP A 267 -22.63 7.69 -7.91
N ARG A 268 -21.45 8.31 -8.12
CA ARG A 268 -21.17 9.28 -9.21
C ARG A 268 -20.00 8.85 -10.09
N LEU A 269 -18.89 8.47 -9.48
CA LEU A 269 -17.65 8.02 -10.12
C LEU A 269 -17.53 6.49 -10.14
N ALA A 270 -18.32 5.80 -9.30
CA ALA A 270 -18.28 4.37 -9.16
C ALA A 270 -18.86 3.60 -10.36
N TRP A 271 -18.17 2.54 -10.71
CA TRP A 271 -18.60 1.46 -11.59
C TRP A 271 -18.59 0.15 -10.80
N THR A 272 -19.54 -0.74 -11.06
CA THR A 272 -19.59 -2.08 -10.45
C THR A 272 -19.44 -3.15 -11.51
N LEU A 273 -18.65 -4.17 -11.22
CA LEU A 273 -18.52 -5.36 -12.07
C LEU A 273 -19.56 -6.39 -11.66
N THR A 274 -20.39 -6.82 -12.61
CA THR A 274 -21.40 -7.87 -12.42
C THR A 274 -20.83 -9.24 -12.79
N GLY A 275 -21.51 -10.32 -12.38
CA GLY A 275 -21.01 -11.70 -12.57
C GLY A 275 -20.95 -12.18 -14.02
N ASP A 276 -21.68 -11.51 -14.92
CA ASP A 276 -21.57 -11.65 -16.38
C ASP A 276 -20.34 -10.93 -16.98
N GLY A 277 -19.55 -10.24 -16.15
CA GLY A 277 -18.34 -9.53 -16.58
C GLY A 277 -18.59 -8.12 -17.11
N VAL A 278 -19.79 -7.56 -16.94
CA VAL A 278 -20.15 -6.22 -17.42
C VAL A 278 -19.86 -5.17 -16.35
N TRP A 279 -19.30 -4.04 -16.76
CA TRP A 279 -19.14 -2.87 -15.89
C TRP A 279 -20.32 -1.93 -16.04
N THR A 280 -21.03 -1.67 -14.95
CA THR A 280 -22.18 -0.76 -14.93
C THR A 280 -21.87 0.47 -14.08
N LYS A 281 -22.10 1.67 -14.64
CA LYS A 281 -21.93 2.92 -13.91
C LYS A 281 -23.01 3.06 -12.84
N ARG A 282 -22.62 3.35 -11.61
CA ARG A 282 -23.55 3.64 -10.52
C ARG A 282 -24.18 5.01 -10.73
N ARG A 283 -25.47 5.09 -10.40
CA ARG A 283 -26.25 6.33 -10.32
C ARG A 283 -27.19 6.19 -9.14
N GLY A 284 -26.97 6.98 -8.11
CA GLY A 284 -27.80 6.96 -6.90
C GLY A 284 -28.28 8.35 -6.50
N PRO A 285 -29.24 8.43 -5.58
CA PRO A 285 -29.78 9.69 -5.09
C PRO A 285 -28.86 10.39 -4.09
N ALA A 286 -27.88 9.69 -3.50
CA ALA A 286 -27.00 10.25 -2.48
C ALA A 286 -26.02 11.29 -3.07
N ALA A 287 -25.73 11.16 -4.37
CA ALA A 287 -24.91 12.09 -5.12
C ALA A 287 -23.49 12.25 -4.57
N ILE A 288 -22.94 11.17 -4.04
CA ILE A 288 -21.61 11.13 -3.44
C ILE A 288 -20.57 10.95 -4.54
N ASP A 289 -19.75 11.98 -4.71
CA ASP A 289 -18.53 11.97 -5.52
C ASP A 289 -17.31 11.84 -4.59
N THR A 290 -16.58 10.72 -4.71
CA THR A 290 -15.42 10.39 -3.87
C THR A 290 -14.39 11.52 -3.87
N HIS A 291 -14.03 12.04 -5.04
CA HIS A 291 -12.95 13.01 -5.17
C HIS A 291 -13.34 14.34 -4.54
N ALA A 292 -14.57 14.80 -4.78
CA ALA A 292 -15.10 16.01 -4.17
C ALA A 292 -15.23 15.87 -2.64
N ARG A 293 -15.78 14.75 -2.17
CA ARG A 293 -16.01 14.51 -0.75
C ARG A 293 -14.71 14.40 0.04
N LEU A 294 -13.74 13.62 -0.45
CA LEU A 294 -12.43 13.50 0.21
C LEU A 294 -11.66 14.82 0.19
N GLN A 295 -11.76 15.62 -0.88
CA GLN A 295 -11.18 16.96 -0.93
C GLN A 295 -11.82 17.90 0.10
N GLN A 296 -13.14 17.90 0.24
CA GLN A 296 -13.85 18.69 1.26
C GLN A 296 -13.39 18.30 2.67
N LEU A 297 -13.36 16.99 2.95
CA LEU A 297 -12.92 16.43 4.23
C LEU A 297 -11.45 16.75 4.55
N ALA A 298 -10.57 16.80 3.54
CA ALA A 298 -9.18 17.19 3.74
C ALA A 298 -9.05 18.69 4.04
N ARG A 299 -9.76 19.55 3.30
CA ARG A 299 -9.75 21.01 3.53
C ARG A 299 -10.32 21.39 4.90
N GLY A 300 -11.41 20.74 5.32
CA GLY A 300 -12.01 20.99 6.63
C GLY A 300 -11.04 20.73 7.79
N ARG A 301 -10.19 19.70 7.67
CA ARG A 301 -9.16 19.38 8.69
C ARG A 301 -7.92 20.24 8.64
N ALA A 302 -7.62 20.86 7.50
CA ALA A 302 -6.49 21.77 7.37
C ALA A 302 -6.78 23.16 7.97
N ASN A 303 -8.07 23.52 8.05
CA ASN A 303 -8.55 24.83 8.47
C ASN A 303 -9.08 24.88 9.92
N GLY A 304 -9.11 23.76 10.63
CA GLY A 304 -9.58 23.65 12.01
C GLY A 304 -8.57 22.88 12.85
#